data_AF-A0A136LZ54-F1
#
_entry.id   AF-A0A136LZ54-F1
#
_cell.length_a   1.000
_cell.length_b   1.000
_cell.length_c   1.000
_cell.angle_alpha   90.00
_cell.angle_beta   90.00
_cell.angle_gamma   90.00
#
_symmetry.space_group_name_H-M   'P 1'
#
loop_
_entity.id
_entity.type
_entity.pdbx_description
1 polymer ?
#
loop_
_entity_poly.entity_id
_entity_poly.type
_entity_poly.pdbx_seq_one_letter_code
_entity_poly.pdbx_strand_id
1 'polypeptide(L)'
;MLGDRIAALLPILSGFIRVAADMSMIAFALPLLLQIRSRRLVLTAVVIAAAGFLLEHLSAASGVPYGFFTYTDRFALLTGGTPVVIGLAWLVIVFGGRAAAERLDSRTYVQVLIAAAIAVLIDLALDPAAVGLGFWEWQQIGPYYGIPLSNFGGVVFLPHFC
;
A
#
# COMPACT_ATOMS: atom_id res chain seq x y z
N MET A 1 -40.01 -0.26 9.09
CA MET A 1 -40.07 0.63 7.90
C MET A 1 -38.83 1.49 7.70
N LEU A 2 -38.41 2.36 8.62
CA LEU A 2 -37.16 3.14 8.45
C LEU A 2 -35.90 2.27 8.60
N GLY A 3 -35.87 1.35 9.58
CA GLY A 3 -34.78 0.40 9.77
C GLY A 3 -34.53 -0.51 8.56
N ASP A 4 -35.60 -1.01 7.95
CA ASP A 4 -35.52 -1.88 6.76
C ASP A 4 -34.95 -1.13 5.54
N ARG A 5 -35.25 0.16 5.41
CA ARG A 5 -34.69 1.03 4.36
C ARG A 5 -33.21 1.33 4.59
N ILE A 6 -32.79 1.55 5.83
CA ILE A 6 -31.38 1.74 6.18
C ILE A 6 -30.59 0.44 5.94
N ALA A 7 -31.14 -0.71 6.36
CA ALA A 7 -30.52 -2.00 6.14
C ALA A 7 -30.35 -2.31 4.65
N ALA A 8 -31.30 -1.91 3.79
CA ALA A 8 -31.20 -2.07 2.34
C ALA A 8 -30.09 -1.21 1.69
N LEU A 9 -29.68 -0.11 2.33
CA LEU A 9 -28.60 0.75 1.82
C LEU A 9 -27.20 0.26 2.20
N LEU A 10 -27.06 -0.54 3.26
CA LEU A 10 -25.76 -1.01 3.74
C LEU A 10 -24.97 -1.81 2.70
N PRO A 11 -25.54 -2.79 1.96
CA PRO A 11 -24.81 -3.50 0.92
C PRO A 11 -24.40 -2.60 -0.25
N ILE A 12 -25.24 -1.63 -0.61
CA ILE A 12 -24.97 -0.67 -1.69
C ILE A 12 -23.80 0.24 -1.29
N LEU A 13 -23.84 0.78 -0.07
CA LEU A 13 -22.79 1.62 0.48
C LEU A 13 -21.47 0.85 0.61
N SER A 14 -21.51 -0.39 1.12
CA SER A 14 -20.33 -1.26 1.18
C SER A 14 -19.77 -1.50 -0.22
N GLY A 15 -20.59 -1.91 -1.19
CA GLY A 15 -20.17 -2.11 -2.58
C GLY A 15 -19.53 -0.88 -3.20
N PHE A 16 -20.09 0.31 -2.94
CA PHE A 16 -19.51 1.58 -3.39
C PHE A 16 -18.12 1.84 -2.77
N ILE A 17 -17.97 1.67 -1.45
CA ILE A 17 -16.68 1.87 -0.75
C ILE A 17 -15.60 0.97 -1.36
N ARG A 18 -15.94 -0.29 -1.65
CA ARG A 18 -15.01 -1.28 -2.21
C ARG A 18 -14.45 -0.85 -3.56
N VAL A 19 -15.35 -0.50 -4.47
CA VAL A 19 -14.97 -0.06 -5.82
C VAL A 19 -14.24 1.28 -5.75
N ALA A 20 -14.70 2.20 -4.90
CA ALA A 20 -14.06 3.50 -4.74
C ALA A 20 -12.61 3.37 -4.25
N ALA A 21 -12.34 2.50 -3.28
CA ALA A 21 -10.99 2.26 -2.77
C ALA A 21 -10.02 1.80 -3.88
N ASP A 22 -10.40 0.78 -4.64
CA ASP A 22 -9.59 0.27 -5.75
C ASP A 22 -9.39 1.34 -6.85
N MET A 23 -10.47 2.05 -7.20
CA MET A 23 -10.42 3.12 -8.21
C MET A 23 -9.54 4.29 -7.76
N SER A 24 -9.55 4.66 -6.48
CA SER A 24 -8.67 5.70 -5.95
C SER A 24 -7.20 5.32 -6.07
N MET A 25 -6.83 4.08 -5.78
CA MET A 25 -5.44 3.61 -5.96
C MET A 25 -5.02 3.62 -7.43
N ILE A 26 -5.90 3.15 -8.33
CA ILE A 26 -5.62 3.18 -9.77
C ILE A 26 -5.50 4.61 -10.28
N ALA A 27 -6.41 5.50 -9.87
CA ALA A 27 -6.38 6.91 -10.26
C ALA A 27 -5.11 7.61 -9.77
N PHE A 28 -4.63 7.28 -8.57
CA PHE A 28 -3.39 7.83 -8.02
C PHE A 28 -2.15 7.31 -8.76
N ALA A 29 -2.14 6.04 -9.17
CA ALA A 29 -1.06 5.45 -9.94
C ALA A 29 -1.05 5.84 -11.42
N LEU A 30 -2.19 6.23 -11.99
CA LEU A 30 -2.34 6.48 -13.43
C LEU A 30 -1.36 7.52 -14.00
N PRO A 31 -1.15 8.71 -13.39
CA PRO A 31 -0.19 9.69 -13.92
C PRO A 31 1.24 9.16 -13.98
N LEU A 32 1.64 8.29 -13.04
CA LEU A 32 2.93 7.63 -13.04
C LEU A 32 3.01 6.60 -14.18
N LEU A 33 1.97 5.77 -14.33
CA LEU A 33 1.91 4.74 -15.37
C LEU A 33 1.98 5.36 -16.79
N LEU A 34 1.33 6.49 -17.02
CA LEU A 34 1.36 7.19 -18.32
C LEU A 34 2.74 7.81 -18.67
N GLN A 35 3.61 7.98 -17.67
CA GLN A 35 4.98 8.46 -17.86
C GLN A 35 5.98 7.32 -18.19
N ILE A 36 5.58 6.06 -18.04
CA ILE A 36 6.42 4.91 -18.38
C ILE A 36 6.49 4.77 -19.90
N ARG A 37 7.64 5.15 -20.49
CA ARG A 37 7.84 5.13 -21.96
C ARG A 37 8.85 4.09 -22.45
N SER A 38 9.59 3.42 -21.56
CA SER A 38 10.63 2.47 -21.94
C SER A 38 10.33 1.06 -21.44
N ARG A 39 10.75 0.04 -22.20
CA ARG A 39 10.62 -1.37 -21.79
C ARG A 39 11.27 -1.65 -20.44
N ARG A 40 12.41 -1.01 -20.17
CA ARG A 40 13.10 -1.12 -18.88
C ARG A 40 12.21 -0.61 -17.73
N LEU A 41 11.60 0.56 -17.88
CA LEU A 41 10.71 1.12 -16.85
C LEU A 41 9.43 0.29 -16.67
N VAL A 42 8.88 -0.28 -17.75
CA VAL A 42 7.76 -1.24 -17.64
C VAL A 42 8.15 -2.45 -16.79
N LEU A 43 9.30 -3.07 -17.08
CA LEU A 43 9.79 -4.20 -16.31
C LEU A 43 10.03 -3.85 -14.84
N THR A 44 10.67 -2.70 -14.58
CA THR A 44 10.87 -2.19 -13.21
C THR A 44 9.55 -2.00 -12.49
N ALA A 45 8.55 -1.39 -13.14
CA ALA A 45 7.23 -1.19 -12.57
C ALA A 45 6.52 -2.50 -12.24
N VAL A 46 6.55 -3.48 -13.15
CA VAL A 46 5.97 -4.81 -12.91
C VAL A 46 6.66 -5.50 -11.74
N VAL A 47 8.00 -5.44 -11.67
CA VAL A 47 8.76 -6.04 -10.56
C VAL A 47 8.40 -5.39 -9.23
N ILE A 48 8.34 -4.06 -9.15
CA ILE A 48 7.99 -3.35 -7.92
C ILE A 48 6.56 -3.69 -7.49
N ALA A 49 5.60 -3.65 -8.41
CA ALA A 49 4.20 -3.94 -8.10
C ALA A 49 4.01 -5.40 -7.65
N ALA A 50 4.68 -6.34 -8.33
CA ALA A 50 4.65 -7.75 -7.95
C ALA A 50 5.34 -7.97 -6.59
N ALA A 51 6.51 -7.38 -6.37
CA ALA A 51 7.24 -7.51 -5.10
C ALA A 51 6.45 -6.92 -3.94
N GLY A 52 5.85 -5.73 -4.10
CA GLY A 52 4.98 -5.12 -3.10
C GLY A 52 3.79 -6.02 -2.75
N PHE A 53 3.04 -6.48 -3.76
CA PHE A 53 1.92 -7.40 -3.54
C PHE A 53 2.36 -8.69 -2.84
N LEU A 54 3.46 -9.31 -3.29
CA LEU A 54 3.94 -10.56 -2.71
C LEU A 54 4.43 -10.38 -1.28
N LEU A 55 5.14 -9.29 -0.96
CA LEU A 55 5.59 -9.02 0.40
C LEU A 55 4.41 -8.82 1.35
N GLU A 56 3.37 -8.14 0.91
CA GLU A 56 2.13 -7.92 1.67
C GLU A 56 1.38 -9.24 1.88
N HIS A 57 1.23 -10.03 0.81
CA HIS A 57 0.58 -11.33 0.87
C HIS A 57 1.33 -12.31 1.79
N LEU A 58 2.65 -12.37 1.67
CA LEU A 58 3.50 -13.20 2.52
C LEU A 58 3.54 -12.70 3.96
N SER A 59 3.53 -11.39 4.19
CA SER A 59 3.46 -10.83 5.54
C SER A 59 2.15 -11.16 6.22
N ALA A 60 1.02 -10.99 5.54
CA ALA A 60 -0.29 -11.34 6.08
C ALA A 60 -0.36 -12.84 6.46
N ALA A 61 0.28 -13.71 5.68
CA ALA A 61 0.29 -15.15 5.92
C ALA A 61 1.32 -15.62 6.98
N SER A 62 2.50 -15.02 7.01
CA SER A 62 3.65 -15.50 7.81
C SER A 62 4.07 -14.59 8.96
N GLY A 63 3.54 -13.37 9.00
CA GLY A 63 3.91 -12.33 9.95
C GLY A 63 5.21 -11.59 9.58
N VAL A 64 5.86 -11.90 8.46
CA VAL A 64 7.17 -11.34 8.08
C VAL A 64 7.12 -10.80 6.63
N PRO A 65 7.66 -9.59 6.35
CA PRO A 65 8.34 -8.68 7.29
C PRO A 65 7.44 -7.78 8.16
N TYR A 66 6.18 -7.55 7.80
CA TYR A 66 5.40 -6.45 8.40
C TYR A 66 4.75 -6.80 9.75
N GLY A 67 4.41 -8.07 9.96
CA GLY A 67 3.59 -8.53 11.09
C GLY A 67 2.34 -9.24 10.58
N PHE A 68 1.56 -9.83 11.50
CA PHE A 68 0.31 -10.49 11.14
C PHE A 68 -0.84 -9.49 11.06
N PHE A 69 -1.44 -9.37 9.88
CA PHE A 69 -2.60 -8.54 9.63
C PHE A 69 -3.48 -9.17 8.54
N THR A 70 -4.71 -8.68 8.43
CA THR A 70 -5.67 -9.15 7.43
C THR A 70 -6.29 -7.95 6.75
N TYR A 71 -6.25 -7.90 5.42
CA TYR A 71 -7.05 -6.95 4.65
C TYR A 71 -8.52 -7.33 4.74
N THR A 72 -9.38 -6.32 4.84
CA THR A 72 -10.82 -6.53 4.96
C THR A 72 -11.48 -6.57 3.59
N ASP A 73 -12.79 -6.82 3.60
CA ASP A 73 -13.63 -6.72 2.42
C ASP A 73 -13.82 -5.27 1.94
N ARG A 74 -13.14 -4.26 2.51
CA ARG A 74 -13.15 -2.87 2.02
C ARG A 74 -12.50 -2.68 0.64
N PHE A 75 -11.83 -3.69 0.12
CA PHE A 75 -11.35 -3.72 -1.27
C PHE A 75 -12.21 -4.66 -2.13
N ALA A 76 -12.37 -4.34 -3.42
CA ALA A 76 -13.09 -5.21 -4.35
C ALA A 76 -12.15 -6.28 -4.97
N LEU A 77 -10.91 -5.89 -5.30
CA LEU A 77 -9.94 -6.72 -6.02
C LEU A 77 -9.01 -7.54 -5.11
N LEU A 78 -9.59 -8.40 -4.26
CA LEU A 78 -8.83 -9.31 -3.39
C LEU A 78 -8.39 -10.58 -4.11
N THR A 79 -7.11 -10.93 -3.99
CA THR A 79 -6.53 -12.22 -4.43
C THR A 79 -5.85 -12.89 -3.25
N GLY A 80 -6.33 -14.06 -2.84
CA GLY A 80 -5.83 -14.75 -1.65
C GLY A 80 -6.01 -13.96 -0.35
N GLY A 81 -6.96 -13.01 -0.31
CA GLY A 81 -7.15 -12.11 0.84
C GLY A 81 -6.31 -10.83 0.80
N THR A 82 -5.47 -10.63 -0.23
CA THR A 82 -4.67 -9.41 -0.40
C THR A 82 -5.16 -8.60 -1.61
N PRO A 83 -5.36 -7.27 -1.51
CA PRO A 83 -5.80 -6.46 -2.63
C PRO A 83 -4.69 -6.33 -3.68
N VAL A 84 -4.99 -6.66 -4.93
CA VAL A 84 -4.01 -6.55 -6.04
C VAL A 84 -3.56 -5.10 -6.24
N VAL A 85 -4.42 -4.15 -5.93
CA VAL A 85 -4.14 -2.70 -6.02
C VAL A 85 -3.04 -2.23 -5.07
N ILE A 86 -2.68 -3.00 -4.03
CA ILE A 86 -1.56 -2.68 -3.14
C ILE A 86 -0.22 -2.69 -3.90
N GLY A 87 -0.09 -3.52 -4.94
CA GLY A 87 1.08 -3.44 -5.83
C GLY A 87 1.21 -2.06 -6.50
N LEU A 88 0.09 -1.41 -6.83
CA LEU A 88 0.09 -0.05 -7.39
C LEU A 88 0.43 1.01 -6.32
N ALA A 89 0.00 0.81 -5.07
CA ALA A 89 0.39 1.68 -3.98
C ALA A 89 1.92 1.68 -3.78
N TRP A 90 2.52 0.49 -3.72
CA TRP A 90 3.98 0.34 -3.64
C TRP A 90 4.69 0.96 -4.84
N LEU A 91 4.15 0.80 -6.06
CA LEU A 91 4.68 1.47 -7.24
C LEU A 91 4.77 2.99 -7.04
N VAL A 92 3.70 3.62 -6.56
CA VAL A 92 3.68 5.08 -6.36
C VAL A 92 4.63 5.52 -5.26
N ILE A 93 4.66 4.80 -4.14
CA ILE A 93 5.56 5.10 -3.01
C ILE A 93 7.01 5.02 -3.47
N VAL A 94 7.37 3.95 -4.17
CA VAL A 94 8.76 3.68 -4.57
C VAL A 94 9.23 4.65 -5.65
N PHE A 95 8.48 4.82 -6.75
CA PHE A 95 8.84 5.79 -7.80
C PHE A 95 8.77 7.23 -7.31
N GLY A 96 7.74 7.58 -6.52
CA GLY A 96 7.58 8.92 -5.97
C GLY A 96 8.69 9.27 -4.99
N GLY A 97 9.02 8.35 -4.08
CA GLY A 97 10.13 8.49 -3.14
C GLY A 97 11.47 8.65 -3.87
N ARG A 98 11.70 7.86 -4.92
CA ARG A 98 12.90 7.96 -5.76
C ARG A 98 13.00 9.31 -6.48
N ALA A 99 11.92 9.74 -7.13
CA ALA A 99 11.88 11.03 -7.83
C ALA A 99 12.07 12.23 -6.88
N ALA A 100 11.54 12.14 -5.65
CA ALA A 100 11.78 13.16 -4.62
C ALA A 100 13.24 13.14 -4.16
N ALA A 101 13.81 11.95 -3.93
CA ALA A 101 15.19 11.79 -3.49
C ALA A 101 16.22 12.32 -4.51
N GLU A 102 15.98 12.13 -5.80
CA GLU A 102 16.83 12.66 -6.89
C GLU A 102 16.87 14.19 -6.95
N ARG A 103 15.88 14.88 -6.38
CA ARG A 103 15.88 16.34 -6.26
C ARG A 103 16.68 16.84 -5.06
N LEU A 104 16.98 15.97 -4.10
CA LEU A 104 17.64 16.33 -2.85
C LEU A 104 19.13 15.98 -2.84
N ASP A 105 19.51 14.88 -3.47
CA ASP A 105 20.91 14.45 -3.59
C ASP A 105 21.16 13.74 -4.94
N SER A 106 22.42 13.65 -5.36
CA SER A 106 22.83 12.98 -6.61
C SER A 106 23.42 11.59 -6.39
N ARG A 107 23.79 11.24 -5.15
CA ARG A 107 24.40 9.96 -4.80
C ARG A 107 23.33 8.89 -4.62
N THR A 108 23.44 7.81 -5.38
CA THR A 108 22.45 6.72 -5.37
C THR A 108 22.17 6.16 -3.98
N TYR A 109 23.20 5.94 -3.16
CA TYR A 109 23.00 5.39 -1.82
C TYR A 109 22.23 6.36 -0.89
N VAL A 110 22.47 7.67 -1.01
CA VAL A 110 21.72 8.69 -0.25
C VAL A 110 20.28 8.73 -0.73
N GLN A 111 20.06 8.62 -2.03
CA GLN A 111 18.71 8.62 -2.61
C GLN A 111 17.88 7.42 -2.13
N VAL A 112 18.47 6.23 -2.02
CA VAL A 112 17.81 5.05 -1.45
C VAL A 112 17.41 5.29 0.01
N LEU A 113 18.29 5.87 0.82
CA LEU A 113 17.99 6.19 2.22
C LEU A 113 16.86 7.22 2.34
N ILE A 114 16.86 8.25 1.49
CA ILE A 114 15.80 9.25 1.46
C ILE A 114 14.47 8.63 1.01
N ALA A 115 14.47 7.82 -0.05
CA ALA A 115 13.27 7.14 -0.53
C ALA A 115 12.69 6.19 0.53
N ALA A 116 13.56 5.48 1.26
CA ALA A 116 13.15 4.65 2.39
C ALA A 116 12.57 5.46 3.55
N ALA A 117 13.18 6.58 3.91
CA ALA A 117 12.64 7.48 4.92
C ALA A 117 11.26 8.03 4.50
N ILE A 118 11.08 8.41 3.23
CA ILE A 118 9.79 8.86 2.68
C ILE A 118 8.76 7.73 2.78
N ALA A 119 9.11 6.50 2.39
CA ALA A 119 8.21 5.36 2.46
C ALA A 119 7.74 5.11 3.91
N VAL A 120 8.67 5.11 4.88
CA VAL A 120 8.34 4.96 6.30
C VAL A 120 7.47 6.12 6.81
N LEU A 121 7.73 7.35 6.38
CA LEU A 121 6.91 8.51 6.77
C LEU A 121 5.48 8.42 6.22
N ILE A 122 5.33 7.94 4.98
CA ILE A 122 4.02 7.66 4.39
C ILE A 122 3.32 6.58 5.22
N ASP A 123 4.02 5.49 5.54
CA ASP A 123 3.49 4.37 6.31
C ASP A 123 3.00 4.80 7.71
N LEU A 124 3.82 5.57 8.43
CA LEU A 124 3.46 6.14 9.74
C LEU A 124 2.21 7.02 9.68
N ALA A 125 1.98 7.75 8.58
CA ALA A 125 0.80 8.59 8.43
C ALA A 125 -0.43 7.81 7.94
N LEU A 126 -0.23 6.85 7.04
CA LEU A 126 -1.28 6.15 6.32
C LEU A 126 -1.89 5.02 7.15
N ASP A 127 -1.08 4.24 7.86
CA ASP A 127 -1.55 3.08 8.60
C ASP A 127 -2.57 3.41 9.70
N PRO A 128 -2.37 4.44 10.56
CA PRO A 128 -3.37 4.79 11.55
C PRO A 128 -4.72 5.15 10.94
N ALA A 129 -4.71 5.84 9.79
CA ALA A 129 -5.93 6.21 9.08
C ALA A 129 -6.62 4.98 8.48
N ALA A 130 -5.85 4.08 7.86
CA ALA A 130 -6.39 2.89 7.23
C ALA A 130 -6.96 1.88 8.23
N VAL A 131 -6.28 1.69 9.37
CA VAL A 131 -6.80 0.90 10.50
C VAL A 131 -8.07 1.54 11.05
N GLY A 132 -8.07 2.86 11.26
CA GLY A 132 -9.26 3.59 11.73
C GLY A 132 -10.46 3.52 10.77
N LEU A 133 -10.21 3.36 9.47
CA LEU A 133 -11.24 3.16 8.44
C LEU A 133 -11.59 1.68 8.20
N GLY A 134 -10.86 0.76 8.84
CA GLY A 134 -11.08 -0.69 8.76
C GLY A 134 -10.66 -1.30 7.43
N PHE A 135 -9.63 -0.78 6.76
CA PHE A 135 -9.08 -1.38 5.52
C PHE A 135 -8.24 -2.64 5.79
N TRP A 136 -7.57 -2.68 6.93
CA TRP A 136 -6.91 -3.86 7.46
C TRP A 136 -6.92 -3.82 8.98
N GLU A 137 -6.73 -4.99 9.56
CA GLU A 137 -6.70 -5.19 11.00
C GLU A 137 -5.44 -5.96 11.38
N TRP A 138 -4.74 -5.45 12.39
CA TRP A 138 -3.56 -6.10 12.95
C TRP A 138 -3.97 -7.15 13.99
N GLN A 139 -3.42 -8.36 13.88
CA GLN A 139 -3.73 -9.45 14.82
C GLN A 139 -3.06 -9.23 16.19
N GLN A 140 -1.94 -8.51 16.21
CA GLN A 140 -1.22 -8.15 17.42
C GLN A 140 -1.25 -6.63 17.58
N ILE A 141 -1.62 -6.18 18.78
CA ILE A 141 -1.64 -4.74 19.11
C ILE A 141 -0.20 -4.27 19.32
N GLY A 142 0.29 -3.47 18.39
CA GLY A 142 1.58 -2.80 18.51
C GLY A 142 1.53 -1.45 19.21
N PRO A 143 2.70 -0.87 19.54
CA PRO A 143 2.79 0.33 20.37
C PRO A 143 2.43 1.63 19.65
N TYR A 144 2.35 1.64 18.31
CA TYR A 144 2.06 2.84 17.52
C TYR A 144 0.63 2.76 16.95
N TYR A 145 -0.35 3.41 17.57
CA TYR A 145 -1.76 3.34 17.16
C TYR A 145 -2.30 1.89 16.98
N GLY A 146 -1.74 0.92 17.69
CA GLY A 146 -2.10 -0.50 17.54
C GLY A 146 -1.30 -1.25 16.46
N ILE A 147 -0.37 -0.60 15.77
CA ILE A 147 0.44 -1.16 14.66
C ILE A 147 1.78 -1.68 15.19
N PRO A 148 2.18 -2.93 14.87
CA PRO A 148 3.49 -3.50 15.21
C PRO A 148 4.66 -2.73 14.60
N LEU A 149 5.76 -2.57 15.37
CA LEU A 149 6.95 -1.88 14.88
C LEU A 149 7.65 -2.61 13.71
N SER A 150 7.42 -3.90 13.56
CA SER A 150 7.91 -4.71 12.42
C SER A 150 7.43 -4.15 11.08
N ASN A 151 6.24 -3.53 11.04
CA ASN A 151 5.67 -2.93 9.84
C ASN A 151 6.61 -1.88 9.24
N PHE A 152 6.94 -0.87 10.04
CA PHE A 152 7.84 0.22 9.65
C PHE A 152 9.26 -0.27 9.32
N GLY A 153 9.73 -1.32 10.01
CA GLY A 153 11.01 -1.96 9.69
C GLY A 153 11.01 -2.66 8.33
N GLY A 154 9.92 -3.34 7.99
CA GLY A 154 9.76 -4.03 6.72
C GLY A 154 9.69 -3.07 5.51
N VAL A 155 9.09 -1.89 5.68
CA VAL A 155 8.90 -0.91 4.60
C VAL A 155 10.23 -0.43 3.98
N VAL A 156 11.32 -0.51 4.73
CA VAL A 156 12.67 -0.11 4.29
C VAL A 156 13.24 -0.99 3.16
N PHE A 157 12.75 -2.23 2.99
CA PHE A 157 13.34 -3.17 2.03
C PHE A 157 13.05 -2.84 0.56
N LEU A 158 11.83 -2.41 0.21
CA LEU A 158 11.42 -2.17 -1.18
C LEU A 158 12.15 -1.01 -1.89
N PRO A 159 12.47 0.12 -1.22
CA PRO A 159 13.26 1.21 -1.79
C PRO A 159 14.67 0.82 -2.27
N HIS A 160 15.21 -0.33 -1.86
CA HIS A 160 16.52 -0.82 -2.34
C HIS A 160 16.52 -1.18 -3.83
N PHE A 161 15.36 -1.43 -4.42
CA PHE A 161 15.24 -1.81 -5.84
C PHE A 161 15.26 -0.61 -6.80
N CYS A 162 15.54 0.62 -6.31
CA CYS A 162 15.57 1.87 -7.06
C CYS A 162 16.95 2.51 -7.23
#